data_AF-A0A504C9T4-F1
#
_entry.id   AF-A0A504C9T4-F1
#
_cell.length_a   1.000
_cell.length_b   1.000
_cell.length_c   1.000
_cell.angle_alpha   90.00
_cell.angle_beta   90.00
_cell.angle_gamma   90.00
#
_symmetry.space_group_name_H-M   'P 1'
#
loop_
_entity.id
_entity.type
_entity.pdbx_description
1 polymer ?
#
loop_
_entity_poly.entity_id
_entity_poly.type
_entity_poly.pdbx_seq_one_letter_code
_entity_poly.pdbx_strand_id
1 'polypeptide(L)'
;MLTSFTNQMNSHWKQSLGLVGSNALTEGWKQLAQAICSRNTDPVRWQVVQLPTGSGKTEALKVLCSMQDLIQHPGALIVTKFRQEADKLADGINELAGWPMARPVHNNAPATNDQLAFAPVVITTHAAYRLALLEIADTRLTDKSNRLLSYHGGKRDWIVIDEAFDWADTYSLIASNLRSMSGDLARAMHGELRTAAEQLFAFSIRLTDTDLGRSDRVLDAECFDILARIDLSGLRAGIDGTSDDAFAKLIEHRPATKTELASRVERSSKPQYLEQIDQLQAIARIGHGWTSRRGGRIQLHSSRSLLGVDGAHGVILDATADVDPVYSIMSRQVDVLPRPPGIRSYRNVTLHVSYGHRVGKEHLAQHAAKEWAVVWGDVSKQLAGKRVLVCAHKSALPSIEPYRPRDGSVHFDNWGNLDGKNDWNSCEAAILFGLPYLDDIEPAQRFIAHQGRQSDEWFSGNRKYEKHTDIRPALGDGFVARSVVQAINRIQCRNATDADGNCKPTDIYMLLPSGTTGQAVVHAIQQQMPGIRLANWLSGATKRKARKVPTEVKLTDYFETADPGPYTKSEIAKALGINSSSLERMTTKLRQQSSALARKLEAYRVSYHSQTGRGKEAYFTKQ
;
A
#
# COMPACT_ATOMS: atom_id res chain seq x y z
N MET A 1 2.20 -38.60 -0.25
CA MET A 1 2.62 -37.23 -0.57
C MET A 1 2.98 -36.41 0.68
N LEU A 2 2.06 -36.12 1.62
CA LEU A 2 2.34 -35.24 2.77
C LEU A 2 3.58 -35.62 3.61
N THR A 3 3.79 -36.91 3.93
CA THR A 3 4.99 -37.36 4.66
C THR A 3 6.28 -37.08 3.90
N SER A 4 6.27 -37.31 2.59
CA SER A 4 7.42 -37.01 1.71
C SER A 4 7.68 -35.51 1.70
N PHE A 5 6.62 -34.70 1.57
CA PHE A 5 6.69 -33.24 1.59
C PHE A 5 7.32 -32.73 2.89
N THR A 6 6.83 -33.19 4.05
CA THR A 6 7.38 -32.74 5.34
C THR A 6 8.84 -33.15 5.53
N ASN A 7 9.26 -34.31 5.01
CA ASN A 7 10.64 -34.75 5.10
C ASN A 7 11.56 -33.87 4.24
N GLN A 8 11.17 -33.60 2.99
CA GLN A 8 11.93 -32.74 2.09
C GLN A 8 11.96 -31.29 2.58
N MET A 9 10.82 -30.76 3.07
CA MET A 9 10.75 -29.42 3.64
C MET A 9 11.63 -29.29 4.88
N ASN A 10 11.65 -30.29 5.78
CA ASN A 10 12.57 -30.30 6.92
C ASN A 10 14.03 -30.34 6.48
N SER A 11 14.36 -31.13 5.45
CA SER A 11 15.71 -31.21 4.90
C SER A 11 16.14 -29.85 4.35
N HIS A 12 15.32 -29.24 3.49
CA HIS A 12 15.56 -27.91 2.92
C HIS A 12 15.73 -26.84 4.00
N TRP A 13 14.82 -26.81 4.97
CA TRP A 13 14.82 -25.83 6.06
C TRP A 13 16.09 -25.90 6.91
N LYS A 14 16.53 -27.11 7.27
CA LYS A 14 17.67 -27.29 8.18
C LYS A 14 19.01 -27.30 7.46
N GLN A 15 19.11 -27.99 6.33
CA GLN A 15 20.37 -28.22 5.64
C GLN A 15 20.68 -27.11 4.64
N SER A 16 19.71 -26.70 3.82
CA SER A 16 19.93 -25.66 2.81
C SER A 16 19.87 -24.26 3.39
N LEU A 17 18.91 -23.98 4.28
CA LEU A 17 18.71 -22.65 4.86
C LEU A 17 19.40 -22.45 6.23
N GLY A 18 19.86 -23.53 6.87
CA GLY A 18 20.50 -23.46 8.18
C GLY A 18 19.56 -23.00 9.31
N LEU A 19 18.25 -23.20 9.15
CA LEU A 19 17.23 -22.73 10.09
C LEU A 19 16.79 -23.82 11.07
N VAL A 20 16.31 -23.39 12.24
CA VAL A 20 15.81 -24.30 13.27
C VAL A 20 14.36 -24.70 12.95
N GLY A 21 14.09 -26.01 12.95
CA GLY A 21 12.74 -26.56 12.77
C GLY A 21 12.06 -26.87 14.10
N SER A 22 10.73 -27.00 14.08
CA SER A 22 9.92 -27.45 15.22
C SER A 22 8.75 -28.32 14.78
N ASN A 23 8.15 -29.05 15.72
CA ASN A 23 6.95 -29.87 15.43
C ASN A 23 5.77 -28.97 15.02
N ALA A 24 5.57 -27.84 15.71
CA ALA A 24 4.52 -26.87 15.35
C ALA A 24 4.71 -26.32 13.94
N LEU A 25 5.95 -26.03 13.55
CA LEU A 25 6.29 -25.57 12.20
C LEU A 25 5.97 -26.65 11.15
N THR A 26 6.29 -27.91 11.46
CA THR A 26 5.97 -29.06 10.59
C THR A 26 4.46 -29.24 10.43
N GLU A 27 3.67 -29.09 11.50
CA GLU A 27 2.20 -29.12 11.42
C GLU A 27 1.65 -27.95 10.59
N GLY A 28 2.24 -26.76 10.71
CA GLY A 28 1.93 -25.62 9.83
C GLY A 28 2.16 -25.95 8.35
N TRP A 29 3.31 -26.54 8.02
CA TRP A 29 3.60 -26.96 6.65
C TRP A 29 2.63 -28.05 6.15
N LYS A 30 2.27 -29.01 7.01
CA LYS A 30 1.25 -30.01 6.66
C LYS A 30 -0.09 -29.37 6.34
N GLN A 31 -0.56 -28.44 7.16
CA GLN A 31 -1.81 -27.70 6.93
C GLN A 31 -1.77 -26.95 5.59
N LEU A 32 -0.64 -26.27 5.29
CA LEU A 32 -0.46 -25.58 4.00
C LEU A 32 -0.53 -26.55 2.82
N ALA A 33 0.21 -27.65 2.87
CA ALA A 33 0.20 -28.64 1.79
C ALA A 33 -1.15 -29.32 1.64
N GLN A 34 -1.83 -29.63 2.75
CA GLN A 34 -3.18 -30.17 2.76
C GLN A 34 -4.16 -29.21 2.10
N ALA A 35 -4.13 -27.92 2.44
CA ALA A 35 -5.01 -26.92 1.84
C ALA A 35 -4.82 -26.86 0.31
N ILE A 36 -3.57 -26.76 -0.15
CA ILE A 36 -3.24 -26.66 -1.58
C ILE A 36 -3.61 -27.94 -2.33
N CYS A 37 -3.30 -29.09 -1.75
CA CYS A 37 -3.50 -30.38 -2.41
C CYS A 37 -4.92 -30.92 -2.29
N SER A 38 -5.73 -30.38 -1.38
CA SER A 38 -7.10 -30.82 -1.21
C SER A 38 -7.88 -30.51 -2.47
N ARG A 39 -8.37 -31.57 -3.14
CA ARG A 39 -9.49 -31.45 -4.07
C ARG A 39 -10.71 -31.22 -3.20
N ASN A 40 -11.01 -29.95 -2.95
CA ASN A 40 -12.02 -29.53 -1.99
C ASN A 40 -13.35 -30.27 -2.31
N THR A 41 -13.98 -30.86 -1.31
CA THR A 41 -15.31 -31.48 -1.49
C THR A 41 -16.39 -30.43 -1.72
N ASP A 42 -16.11 -29.18 -1.35
CA ASP A 42 -16.87 -27.98 -1.74
C ASP A 42 -16.04 -27.19 -2.78
N PRO A 43 -16.34 -27.33 -4.09
CA PRO A 43 -15.53 -26.74 -5.17
C PRO A 43 -15.59 -25.21 -5.26
N VAL A 44 -16.29 -24.53 -4.33
CA VAL A 44 -16.62 -23.10 -4.43
C VAL A 44 -15.86 -22.24 -3.42
N ARG A 45 -15.17 -22.81 -2.42
CA ARG A 45 -14.58 -22.03 -1.33
C ARG A 45 -13.06 -21.95 -1.37
N TRP A 46 -12.56 -20.73 -1.19
CA TRP A 46 -11.14 -20.42 -0.97
C TRP A 46 -10.75 -20.72 0.47
N GLN A 47 -9.56 -21.24 0.67
CA GLN A 47 -9.01 -21.48 2.01
C GLN A 47 -7.94 -20.45 2.33
N VAL A 48 -7.94 -19.93 3.56
CA VAL A 48 -6.90 -19.01 4.03
C VAL A 48 -6.02 -19.70 5.06
N VAL A 49 -4.75 -19.85 4.73
CA VAL A 49 -3.73 -20.45 5.58
C VAL A 49 -2.94 -19.33 6.25
N GLN A 50 -3.22 -19.12 7.54
CA GLN A 50 -2.70 -17.99 8.31
C GLN A 50 -1.46 -18.29 9.14
N LEU A 51 -0.47 -18.94 8.53
CA LEU A 51 0.81 -19.20 9.20
C LEU A 51 1.58 -17.88 9.41
N PRO A 52 2.23 -17.69 10.57
CA PRO A 52 2.90 -16.42 10.89
C PRO A 52 4.06 -16.11 9.94
N THR A 53 4.47 -14.84 9.88
CA THR A 53 5.64 -14.45 9.08
C THR A 53 6.91 -15.14 9.60
N GLY A 54 7.76 -15.58 8.67
CA GLY A 54 8.96 -16.35 9.01
C GLY A 54 8.72 -17.84 9.28
N SER A 55 7.51 -18.36 9.07
CA SER A 55 7.23 -19.81 9.12
C SER A 55 7.61 -20.56 7.84
N GLY A 56 8.24 -19.89 6.86
CA GLY A 56 8.64 -20.53 5.60
C GLY A 56 7.50 -20.84 4.63
N LYS A 57 6.39 -20.08 4.63
CA LYS A 57 5.26 -20.27 3.68
C LYS A 57 5.72 -20.36 2.22
N THR A 58 6.50 -19.37 1.79
CA THR A 58 7.06 -19.30 0.44
C THR A 58 8.01 -20.47 0.14
N GLU A 59 8.83 -20.89 1.10
CA GLU A 59 9.75 -22.03 0.95
C GLU A 59 8.99 -23.37 0.89
N ALA A 60 7.95 -23.53 1.71
CA ALA A 60 7.05 -24.68 1.68
C ALA A 60 6.35 -24.80 0.32
N LEU A 61 5.91 -23.67 -0.25
CA LEU A 61 5.33 -23.64 -1.58
C LEU A 61 6.33 -24.08 -2.66
N LYS A 62 7.59 -23.61 -2.58
CA LYS A 62 8.64 -24.02 -3.53
C LYS A 62 8.87 -25.53 -3.50
N VAL A 63 9.07 -26.10 -2.30
CA VAL A 63 9.30 -27.54 -2.09
C VAL A 63 8.10 -28.36 -2.54
N LEU A 64 6.87 -27.91 -2.25
CA LEU A 64 5.66 -28.63 -2.63
C LEU A 64 5.51 -28.73 -4.16
N CYS A 65 5.75 -27.63 -4.86
CA CYS A 65 5.71 -27.59 -6.32
C CYS A 65 6.86 -28.40 -6.94
N SER A 66 8.07 -28.32 -6.39
CA SER A 66 9.25 -28.96 -6.97
C SER A 66 9.25 -30.48 -6.89
N MET A 67 8.44 -31.07 -6.00
CA MET A 67 8.39 -32.52 -5.80
C MET A 67 7.34 -33.25 -6.64
N GLN A 68 6.51 -32.53 -7.40
CA GLN A 68 5.46 -33.17 -8.19
C GLN A 68 6.05 -33.82 -9.44
N ASP A 69 5.54 -34.99 -9.80
CA ASP A 69 5.90 -35.67 -11.04
C ASP A 69 5.46 -34.84 -12.26
N LEU A 70 6.29 -34.75 -13.29
CA LEU A 70 6.00 -33.92 -14.48
C LEU A 70 4.76 -34.39 -15.23
N ILE A 71 4.54 -35.71 -15.34
CA ILE A 71 3.43 -36.29 -16.09
C ILE A 71 2.13 -36.14 -15.29
N GLN A 72 2.20 -36.25 -13.97
CA GLN A 72 1.04 -36.14 -13.07
C GLN A 72 0.91 -34.78 -12.39
N HIS A 73 1.63 -33.76 -12.86
CA HIS A 73 1.61 -32.47 -12.19
C HIS A 73 0.21 -31.85 -12.28
N PRO A 74 -0.36 -31.32 -11.19
CA PRO A 74 -1.70 -30.73 -11.19
C PRO A 74 -1.83 -29.40 -11.95
N GLY A 75 -0.72 -28.86 -12.49
CA GLY A 75 -0.60 -27.45 -12.86
C GLY A 75 -0.77 -26.49 -11.67
N ALA A 76 0.18 -25.58 -11.45
CA ALA A 76 0.09 -24.57 -10.40
C ALA A 76 0.18 -23.14 -10.95
N LEU A 77 -0.68 -22.26 -10.45
CA LEU A 77 -0.61 -20.81 -10.59
C LEU A 77 -0.30 -20.21 -9.22
N ILE A 78 0.84 -19.53 -9.11
CA ILE A 78 1.23 -18.79 -7.91
C ILE A 78 1.11 -17.30 -8.20
N VAL A 79 0.42 -16.56 -7.34
CA VAL A 79 0.20 -15.12 -7.47
C VAL A 79 0.90 -14.41 -6.32
N THR A 80 1.93 -13.64 -6.62
CA THR A 80 2.74 -12.90 -5.62
C THR A 80 2.70 -11.39 -5.86
N LYS A 81 3.21 -10.57 -4.94
CA LYS A 81 3.02 -9.11 -5.03
C LYS A 81 3.91 -8.48 -6.11
N PHE A 82 5.16 -8.91 -6.22
CA PHE A 82 6.14 -8.27 -7.09
C PHE A 82 6.76 -9.17 -8.16
N ARG A 83 7.20 -8.55 -9.26
CA ARG A 83 7.89 -9.25 -10.37
C ARG A 83 9.14 -9.98 -9.91
N GLN A 84 9.98 -9.32 -9.10
CA GLN A 84 11.19 -9.92 -8.54
C GLN A 84 10.90 -11.11 -7.61
N GLU A 85 9.75 -11.13 -6.93
CA GLU A 85 9.33 -12.28 -6.13
C GLU A 85 8.90 -13.43 -7.05
N ALA A 86 8.22 -13.13 -8.15
CA ALA A 86 7.84 -14.11 -9.15
C ALA A 86 9.07 -14.78 -9.77
N ASP A 87 10.09 -14.00 -10.13
CA ASP A 87 11.38 -14.50 -10.64
C ASP A 87 12.05 -15.42 -9.60
N LYS A 88 12.22 -14.93 -8.36
CA LYS A 88 12.86 -15.71 -7.26
C LYS A 88 12.11 -16.99 -6.92
N LEU A 89 10.78 -17.00 -7.04
CA LEU A 89 9.96 -18.19 -6.85
C LEU A 89 10.19 -19.19 -7.98
N ALA A 90 10.18 -18.74 -9.24
CA ALA A 90 10.44 -19.60 -10.38
C ALA A 90 11.83 -20.24 -10.29
N ASP A 91 12.86 -19.43 -10.05
CA ASP A 91 14.25 -19.88 -9.92
C ASP A 91 14.39 -20.89 -8.78
N GLY A 92 13.83 -20.59 -7.60
CA GLY A 92 13.89 -21.49 -6.45
C GLY A 92 13.16 -22.82 -6.65
N ILE A 93 12.04 -22.83 -7.37
CA ILE A 93 11.34 -24.09 -7.72
C ILE A 93 12.19 -24.89 -8.70
N ASN A 94 12.74 -24.24 -9.73
CA ASN A 94 13.56 -24.90 -10.76
C ASN A 94 14.84 -25.47 -10.17
N GLU A 95 15.49 -24.75 -9.26
CA GLU A 95 16.68 -25.22 -8.54
C GLU A 95 16.37 -26.48 -7.71
N LEU A 96 15.27 -26.46 -6.94
CA LEU A 96 14.86 -27.62 -6.13
C LEU A 96 14.40 -28.81 -6.97
N ALA A 97 13.81 -28.57 -8.14
CA ALA A 97 13.38 -29.61 -9.07
C ALA A 97 14.54 -30.20 -9.87
N GLY A 98 15.61 -29.42 -10.09
CA GLY A 98 16.73 -29.76 -10.96
C GLY A 98 16.45 -29.60 -12.46
N TRP A 99 15.33 -28.99 -12.84
CA TRP A 99 14.92 -28.76 -14.24
C TRP A 99 13.89 -27.60 -14.33
N PRO A 100 13.70 -26.98 -15.52
CA PRO A 100 12.92 -25.75 -15.66
C PRO A 100 11.40 -25.98 -15.71
N MET A 101 10.78 -26.30 -14.57
CA MET A 101 9.34 -26.56 -14.43
C MET A 101 8.48 -25.30 -14.14
N ALA A 102 9.11 -24.22 -13.69
CA ALA A 102 8.46 -23.02 -13.22
C ALA A 102 8.84 -21.80 -14.07
N ARG A 103 7.84 -20.97 -14.40
CA ARG A 103 8.02 -19.79 -15.24
C ARG A 103 7.34 -18.55 -14.66
N PRO A 104 8.04 -17.40 -14.58
CA PRO A 104 7.44 -16.13 -14.22
C PRO A 104 6.67 -15.53 -15.42
N VAL A 105 5.59 -14.81 -15.13
CA VAL A 105 4.73 -14.13 -16.10
C VAL A 105 4.53 -12.68 -15.71
N HIS A 106 5.24 -11.81 -16.41
CA HIS A 106 5.11 -10.36 -16.38
C HIS A 106 5.75 -9.74 -17.62
N ASN A 107 5.58 -8.43 -17.85
CA ASN A 107 6.03 -7.74 -19.07
C ASN A 107 7.53 -7.88 -19.39
N ASN A 108 8.38 -8.13 -18.38
CA ASN A 108 9.82 -8.31 -18.57
C ASN A 108 10.25 -9.79 -18.64
N ALA A 109 9.31 -10.74 -18.56
CA ALA A 109 9.63 -12.16 -18.54
C ALA A 109 9.84 -12.69 -19.97
N PRO A 110 10.80 -13.61 -20.19
CA PRO A 110 11.15 -14.09 -21.53
C PRO A 110 10.15 -15.08 -22.15
N ALA A 111 9.13 -15.53 -21.41
CA ALA A 111 8.25 -16.62 -21.84
C ALA A 111 7.15 -16.17 -22.82
N THR A 112 6.93 -16.94 -23.89
CA THR A 112 5.79 -16.77 -24.82
C THR A 112 4.53 -17.46 -24.29
N ASN A 113 3.34 -17.09 -24.79
CA ASN A 113 2.06 -17.66 -24.33
C ASN A 113 2.01 -19.19 -24.50
N ASP A 114 2.47 -19.71 -25.63
CA ASP A 114 2.46 -21.15 -25.92
C ASP A 114 3.31 -21.94 -24.92
N GLN A 115 4.43 -21.35 -24.45
CA GLN A 115 5.28 -21.97 -23.44
C GLN A 115 4.62 -22.05 -22.05
N LEU A 116 3.67 -21.16 -21.75
CA LEU A 116 3.00 -21.14 -20.45
C LEU A 116 2.01 -22.30 -20.31
N ALA A 117 1.33 -22.70 -21.38
CA ALA A 117 0.38 -23.81 -21.35
C ALA A 117 1.04 -25.18 -21.04
N PHE A 118 2.35 -25.29 -21.27
CA PHE A 118 3.14 -26.49 -20.97
C PHE A 118 3.99 -26.37 -19.71
N ALA A 119 4.08 -25.20 -19.08
CA ALA A 119 4.82 -25.02 -17.85
C ALA A 119 3.99 -25.58 -16.67
N PRO A 120 4.50 -26.55 -15.88
CA PRO A 120 3.77 -27.05 -14.72
C PRO A 120 3.48 -25.99 -13.67
N VAL A 121 4.40 -25.03 -13.47
CA VAL A 121 4.20 -23.92 -12.53
C VAL A 121 4.30 -22.58 -13.27
N VAL A 122 3.28 -21.75 -13.13
CA VAL A 122 3.26 -20.37 -13.59
C VAL A 122 3.21 -19.46 -12.38
N ILE A 123 4.07 -18.44 -12.34
CA ILE A 123 4.11 -17.46 -11.27
C ILE A 123 3.83 -16.09 -11.85
N THR A 124 2.83 -15.38 -11.33
CA THR A 124 2.47 -14.04 -11.79
C THR A 124 2.31 -13.07 -10.63
N THR A 125 1.99 -11.82 -10.95
CA THR A 125 1.80 -10.76 -9.96
C THR A 125 0.32 -10.59 -9.60
N HIS A 126 0.04 -10.09 -8.39
CA HIS A 126 -1.29 -9.68 -7.95
C HIS A 126 -1.96 -8.77 -8.98
N ALA A 127 -1.24 -7.77 -9.48
CA ALA A 127 -1.75 -6.83 -10.48
C ALA A 127 -2.15 -7.54 -11.80
N ALA A 128 -1.31 -8.45 -12.30
CA ALA A 128 -1.61 -9.20 -13.53
C ALA A 128 -2.80 -10.14 -13.36
N TYR A 129 -2.89 -10.85 -12.23
CA TYR A 129 -4.04 -11.72 -11.95
C TYR A 129 -5.33 -10.90 -11.79
N ARG A 130 -5.28 -9.77 -11.08
CA ARG A 130 -6.43 -8.85 -10.96
C ARG A 130 -6.91 -8.35 -12.33
N LEU A 131 -6.00 -8.01 -13.24
CA LEU A 131 -6.37 -7.62 -14.61
C LEU A 131 -7.02 -8.75 -15.41
N ALA A 132 -6.64 -10.01 -15.16
CA ALA A 132 -7.30 -11.17 -15.76
C ALA A 132 -8.72 -11.36 -15.22
N LEU A 133 -8.92 -11.19 -13.90
CA LEU A 133 -10.26 -11.25 -13.29
C LEU A 133 -11.17 -10.11 -13.77
N LEU A 134 -10.62 -8.90 -13.93
CA LEU A 134 -11.36 -7.76 -14.48
C LEU A 134 -11.86 -8.01 -15.89
N GLU A 135 -11.03 -8.59 -16.76
CA GLU A 135 -11.43 -8.89 -18.14
C GLU A 135 -12.65 -9.81 -18.19
N ILE A 136 -12.66 -10.86 -17.36
CA ILE A 136 -13.80 -11.76 -17.23
C ILE A 136 -15.02 -10.98 -16.71
N ALA A 137 -14.84 -10.17 -15.66
CA ALA A 137 -15.93 -9.40 -15.06
C ALA A 137 -16.53 -8.36 -16.03
N ASP A 138 -15.72 -7.77 -16.91
CA ASP A 138 -16.13 -6.69 -17.81
C ASP A 138 -16.64 -7.17 -19.17
N THR A 139 -16.04 -8.22 -19.71
CA THR A 139 -16.25 -8.63 -21.11
C THR A 139 -16.76 -10.06 -21.25
N ARG A 140 -16.70 -10.86 -20.17
CA ARG A 140 -16.87 -12.32 -20.18
C ARG A 140 -15.85 -13.06 -21.07
N LEU A 141 -14.88 -12.34 -21.63
CA LEU A 141 -13.74 -12.94 -22.30
C LEU A 141 -12.78 -13.50 -21.27
N THR A 142 -12.02 -14.49 -21.69
CA THR A 142 -11.13 -15.24 -20.80
C THR A 142 -9.68 -15.21 -21.28
N ASP A 143 -9.30 -14.37 -22.24
CA ASP A 143 -8.00 -14.46 -22.91
C ASP A 143 -6.81 -14.33 -21.95
N LYS A 144 -6.81 -13.29 -21.10
CA LYS A 144 -5.78 -13.09 -20.07
C LYS A 144 -5.83 -14.17 -19.01
N SER A 145 -7.02 -14.61 -18.62
CA SER A 145 -7.19 -15.66 -17.62
C SER A 145 -6.72 -17.03 -18.13
N ASN A 146 -7.02 -17.36 -19.39
CA ASN A 146 -6.63 -18.59 -20.05
C ASN A 146 -5.11 -18.64 -20.18
N ARG A 147 -4.46 -17.52 -20.50
CA ARG A 147 -2.99 -17.43 -20.49
C ARG A 147 -2.37 -17.86 -19.15
N LEU A 148 -3.02 -17.60 -18.02
CA LEU A 148 -2.53 -17.95 -16.69
C LEU A 148 -2.98 -19.36 -16.24
N LEU A 149 -4.23 -19.71 -16.53
CA LEU A 149 -4.89 -20.90 -16.00
C LEU A 149 -4.77 -22.13 -16.89
N SER A 150 -4.43 -21.99 -18.18
CA SER A 150 -4.36 -23.15 -19.09
C SER A 150 -3.16 -24.04 -18.76
N TYR A 151 -3.39 -25.36 -18.77
CA TYR A 151 -2.36 -26.37 -18.58
C TYR A 151 -2.73 -27.70 -19.26
N HIS A 152 -1.89 -28.19 -20.19
CA HIS A 152 -2.10 -29.45 -20.94
C HIS A 152 -3.54 -29.69 -21.45
N GLY A 153 -4.18 -28.68 -22.03
CA GLY A 153 -5.55 -28.78 -22.56
C GLY A 153 -6.67 -28.71 -21.51
N GLY A 154 -6.33 -28.56 -20.23
CA GLY A 154 -7.24 -28.29 -19.11
C GLY A 154 -6.90 -26.97 -18.40
N LYS A 155 -7.35 -26.87 -17.14
CA LYS A 155 -7.00 -25.78 -16.22
C LYS A 155 -6.03 -26.26 -15.15
N ARG A 156 -5.25 -25.34 -14.58
CA ARG A 156 -4.42 -25.58 -13.39
C ARG A 156 -5.31 -25.87 -12.19
N ASP A 157 -5.03 -26.96 -11.49
CA ASP A 157 -5.77 -27.36 -10.29
C ASP A 157 -5.32 -26.57 -9.05
N TRP A 158 -4.05 -26.12 -9.00
CA TRP A 158 -3.52 -25.40 -7.83
C TRP A 158 -3.44 -23.89 -8.10
N ILE A 159 -4.22 -23.11 -7.37
CA ILE A 159 -4.15 -21.65 -7.39
C ILE A 159 -3.77 -21.18 -5.99
N VAL A 160 -2.62 -20.53 -5.87
CA VAL A 160 -2.07 -20.06 -4.60
C VAL A 160 -1.81 -18.57 -4.69
N ILE A 161 -2.43 -17.80 -3.81
CA ILE A 161 -2.20 -16.37 -3.64
C ILE A 161 -1.31 -16.17 -2.42
N ASP A 162 -0.10 -15.65 -2.64
CA ASP A 162 0.84 -15.30 -1.58
C ASP A 162 0.56 -13.88 -1.06
N GLU A 163 0.50 -13.71 0.26
CA GLU A 163 0.00 -12.51 0.96
C GLU A 163 -1.49 -12.23 0.66
N ALA A 164 -2.10 -11.30 1.39
CA ALA A 164 -3.50 -10.96 1.10
C ALA A 164 -3.66 -10.17 -0.19
N PHE A 165 -4.74 -10.49 -0.90
CA PHE A 165 -5.09 -9.96 -2.22
C PHE A 165 -6.32 -9.07 -2.14
N ASP A 166 -6.32 -8.01 -2.96
CA ASP A 166 -7.45 -7.09 -3.03
C ASP A 166 -8.49 -7.61 -4.04
N TRP A 167 -9.52 -8.24 -3.49
CA TRP A 167 -10.65 -8.77 -4.23
C TRP A 167 -11.71 -7.72 -4.56
N ALA A 168 -11.59 -6.50 -4.04
CA ALA A 168 -12.53 -5.44 -4.31
C ALA A 168 -12.15 -4.72 -5.61
N ASP A 169 -13.14 -4.56 -6.47
CA ASP A 169 -13.05 -3.68 -7.62
C ASP A 169 -13.91 -2.45 -7.37
N THR A 170 -13.28 -1.28 -7.32
CA THR A 170 -13.89 -0.06 -6.78
C THR A 170 -13.76 1.09 -7.76
N TYR A 171 -14.80 1.92 -7.81
CA TYR A 171 -14.93 3.03 -8.75
C TYR A 171 -15.36 4.27 -7.98
N SER A 172 -14.77 5.42 -8.31
CA SER A 172 -15.08 6.71 -7.68
C SER A 172 -14.90 7.86 -8.68
N LEU A 173 -16.00 8.47 -9.09
CA LEU A 173 -16.04 9.57 -10.05
C LEU A 173 -16.55 10.85 -9.41
N ILE A 174 -15.86 11.97 -9.64
CA ILE A 174 -16.32 13.28 -9.16
C ILE A 174 -17.39 13.82 -10.12
N ALA A 175 -18.58 14.14 -9.61
CA ALA A 175 -19.70 14.60 -10.42
C ALA A 175 -19.37 15.88 -11.22
N SER A 176 -18.56 16.79 -10.65
CA SER A 176 -18.09 17.99 -11.37
C SER A 176 -17.16 17.66 -12.53
N ASN A 177 -16.36 16.60 -12.43
CA ASN A 177 -15.50 16.15 -13.53
C ASN A 177 -16.36 15.56 -14.66
N LEU A 178 -17.35 14.74 -14.31
CA LEU A 178 -18.33 14.22 -15.28
C LEU A 178 -19.09 15.33 -15.99
N ARG A 179 -19.51 16.38 -15.25
CA ARG A 179 -20.16 17.57 -15.81
C ARG A 179 -19.24 18.33 -16.77
N SER A 180 -17.98 18.51 -16.39
CA SER A 180 -16.98 19.16 -17.25
C SER A 180 -16.76 18.35 -18.53
N MET A 181 -16.50 17.05 -18.39
CA MET A 181 -16.28 16.14 -19.51
C MET A 181 -17.47 16.12 -20.46
N SER A 182 -18.68 15.95 -19.96
CA SER A 182 -19.89 15.93 -20.79
C SER A 182 -20.13 17.25 -21.51
N GLY A 183 -19.89 18.41 -20.87
CA GLY A 183 -19.99 19.71 -21.52
C GLY A 183 -18.94 19.93 -22.62
N ASP A 184 -17.75 19.36 -22.47
CA ASP A 184 -16.73 19.39 -23.51
C ASP A 184 -17.09 18.46 -24.67
N LEU A 185 -17.53 17.23 -24.37
CA LEU A 185 -17.94 16.25 -25.38
C LEU A 185 -19.17 16.71 -26.17
N ALA A 186 -20.15 17.35 -25.53
CA ALA A 186 -21.34 17.86 -26.20
C ALA A 186 -21.02 18.98 -27.22
N ARG A 187 -19.93 19.73 -27.00
CA ARG A 187 -19.42 20.72 -27.96
C ARG A 187 -18.57 20.10 -29.06
N ALA A 188 -17.79 19.08 -28.71
CA ALA A 188 -16.81 18.45 -29.59
C ALA A 188 -17.43 17.41 -30.54
N MET A 189 -18.51 16.75 -30.12
CA MET A 189 -19.12 15.63 -30.84
C MET A 189 -20.37 16.05 -31.61
N HIS A 190 -20.81 15.22 -32.55
CA HIS A 190 -21.98 15.45 -33.40
C HIS A 190 -22.93 14.24 -33.41
N GLY A 191 -24.18 14.46 -33.85
CA GLY A 191 -25.18 13.40 -34.00
C GLY A 191 -25.50 12.66 -32.69
N GLU A 192 -25.50 11.33 -32.76
CA GLU A 192 -25.80 10.44 -31.63
C GLU A 192 -24.80 10.60 -30.49
N LEU A 193 -23.51 10.82 -30.79
CA LEU A 193 -22.47 11.04 -29.78
C LEU A 193 -22.68 12.32 -28.98
N ARG A 194 -23.17 13.38 -29.65
CA ARG A 194 -23.57 14.61 -28.94
C ARG A 194 -24.74 14.36 -28.01
N THR A 195 -25.74 13.60 -28.49
CA THR A 195 -26.91 13.24 -27.69
C THR A 195 -26.50 12.45 -26.45
N ALA A 196 -25.60 11.48 -26.59
CA ALA A 196 -25.04 10.72 -25.47
C ALA A 196 -24.29 11.62 -24.48
N ALA A 197 -23.52 12.60 -24.96
CA ALA A 197 -22.83 13.56 -24.10
C ALA A 197 -23.81 14.47 -23.34
N GLU A 198 -24.91 14.91 -23.98
CA GLU A 198 -25.96 15.70 -23.35
C GLU A 198 -26.73 14.89 -22.29
N GLN A 199 -27.00 13.61 -22.55
CA GLN A 199 -27.57 12.69 -21.55
C GLN A 199 -26.64 12.49 -20.36
N LEU A 200 -25.33 12.35 -20.61
CA LEU A 200 -24.32 12.27 -19.55
C LEU A 200 -24.25 13.56 -18.72
N PHE A 201 -24.42 14.71 -19.36
CA PHE A 201 -24.52 15.99 -18.66
C PHE A 201 -25.75 16.02 -17.74
N ALA A 202 -26.92 15.61 -18.24
CA ALA A 202 -28.14 15.51 -17.44
C ALA A 202 -28.00 14.54 -16.26
N PHE A 203 -27.36 13.38 -16.48
CA PHE A 203 -27.02 12.44 -15.40
C PHE A 203 -26.14 13.10 -14.34
N SER A 204 -25.11 13.86 -14.74
CA SER A 204 -24.23 14.59 -13.81
C SER A 204 -24.95 15.67 -13.01
N ILE A 205 -26.05 16.23 -13.52
CA ILE A 205 -26.93 17.16 -12.80
C ILE A 205 -27.77 16.41 -11.78
N ARG A 206 -28.37 15.28 -12.19
CA ARG A 206 -29.17 14.45 -11.28
C ARG A 206 -28.39 13.98 -10.07
N LEU A 207 -27.11 13.61 -10.23
CA LEU A 207 -26.22 13.25 -9.12
C LEU A 207 -26.03 14.39 -8.11
N THR A 208 -26.19 15.65 -8.53
CA THR A 208 -26.06 16.83 -7.65
C THR A 208 -27.37 17.36 -7.11
N ASP A 209 -28.48 17.14 -7.80
CA ASP A 209 -29.80 17.67 -7.44
C ASP A 209 -30.44 16.96 -6.23
N THR A 210 -29.89 15.82 -5.80
CA THR A 210 -30.34 15.08 -4.62
C THR A 210 -29.94 15.73 -3.27
N ASP A 211 -29.83 17.06 -3.21
CA ASP A 211 -29.27 17.88 -2.13
C ASP A 211 -30.17 17.96 -0.88
N LEU A 212 -30.23 16.88 -0.09
CA LEU A 212 -30.94 16.82 1.20
C LEU A 212 -30.05 16.34 2.37
N GLY A 213 -28.76 16.72 2.38
CA GLY A 213 -27.93 16.58 3.58
C GLY A 213 -26.56 15.92 3.38
N ARG A 214 -25.84 15.74 4.50
CA ARG A 214 -24.43 15.30 4.58
C ARG A 214 -24.20 13.79 4.42
N SER A 215 -25.24 12.99 4.18
CA SER A 215 -25.12 11.53 4.20
C SER A 215 -24.78 10.93 2.84
N ASP A 216 -24.02 9.84 2.86
CA ASP A 216 -23.86 8.95 1.72
C ASP A 216 -25.24 8.39 1.35
N ARG A 217 -25.57 8.25 0.05
CA ARG A 217 -26.92 7.89 -0.42
C ARG A 217 -26.90 6.92 -1.59
N VAL A 218 -27.70 5.87 -1.52
CA VAL A 218 -27.85 4.88 -2.59
C VAL A 218 -28.46 5.54 -3.85
N LEU A 219 -27.99 5.16 -5.03
CA LEU A 219 -28.62 5.56 -6.28
C LEU A 219 -29.95 4.81 -6.47
N ASP A 220 -30.99 5.54 -6.87
CA ASP A 220 -32.27 4.94 -7.21
C ASP A 220 -32.23 4.23 -8.57
N ALA A 221 -33.28 3.44 -8.86
CA ALA A 221 -33.40 2.73 -10.13
C ALA A 221 -33.45 3.70 -11.32
N GLU A 222 -34.08 4.86 -11.16
CA GLU A 222 -34.18 5.90 -12.18
C GLU A 222 -32.79 6.39 -12.63
N CYS A 223 -31.85 6.58 -11.71
CA CYS A 223 -30.48 6.96 -12.03
C CYS A 223 -29.77 5.90 -12.87
N PHE A 224 -30.00 4.61 -12.59
CA PHE A 224 -29.44 3.52 -13.40
C PHE A 224 -30.13 3.37 -14.75
N ASP A 225 -31.44 3.63 -14.84
CA ASP A 225 -32.17 3.66 -16.10
C ASP A 225 -31.66 4.79 -17.00
N ILE A 226 -31.34 5.96 -16.43
CA ILE A 226 -30.69 7.05 -17.16
C ILE A 226 -29.31 6.62 -17.64
N LEU A 227 -28.48 6.08 -16.73
CA LEU A 227 -27.11 5.66 -17.07
C LEU A 227 -27.09 4.58 -18.17
N ALA A 228 -28.03 3.63 -18.14
CA ALA A 228 -28.14 2.56 -19.11
C ALA A 228 -28.57 3.04 -20.51
N ARG A 229 -29.18 4.22 -20.64
CA ARG A 229 -29.59 4.81 -21.92
C ARG A 229 -28.48 5.60 -22.60
N ILE A 230 -27.40 5.91 -21.90
CA ILE A 230 -26.27 6.67 -22.44
C ILE A 230 -25.41 5.73 -23.29
N ASP A 231 -25.14 6.10 -24.55
CA ASP A 231 -24.20 5.37 -25.41
C ASP A 231 -22.74 5.66 -24.99
N LEU A 232 -22.33 5.07 -23.87
CA LEU A 232 -20.97 5.18 -23.35
C LEU A 232 -19.95 4.50 -24.27
N SER A 233 -20.34 3.45 -25.00
CA SER A 233 -19.48 2.74 -25.94
C SER A 233 -19.16 3.58 -27.16
N GLY A 234 -20.17 4.23 -27.74
CA GLY A 234 -19.99 5.19 -28.83
C GLY A 234 -19.17 6.39 -28.38
N LEU A 235 -19.44 6.95 -27.19
CA LEU A 235 -18.63 8.05 -26.64
C LEU A 235 -17.15 7.66 -26.51
N ARG A 236 -16.87 6.47 -25.95
CA ARG A 236 -15.51 5.94 -25.83
C ARG A 236 -14.84 5.82 -27.19
N ALA A 237 -15.51 5.19 -28.17
CA ALA A 237 -14.98 4.99 -29.51
C ALA A 237 -14.74 6.33 -30.25
N GLY A 238 -15.64 7.31 -30.08
CA GLY A 238 -15.49 8.64 -30.65
C GLY A 238 -14.31 9.43 -30.07
N ILE A 239 -14.09 9.33 -28.76
CA ILE A 239 -12.90 9.92 -28.10
C ILE A 239 -11.64 9.23 -28.62
N ASP A 240 -11.62 7.89 -28.62
CA ASP A 240 -10.45 7.10 -29.00
C ASP A 240 -10.04 7.34 -30.46
N GLY A 241 -11.02 7.43 -31.37
CA GLY A 241 -10.83 7.71 -32.79
C GLY A 241 -10.37 9.14 -33.11
N THR A 242 -10.38 10.05 -32.14
CA THR A 242 -9.88 11.43 -32.32
C THR A 242 -8.40 11.50 -31.99
N SER A 243 -7.56 12.11 -32.84
CA SER A 243 -6.13 12.29 -32.52
C SER A 243 -5.94 13.19 -31.29
N ASP A 244 -4.86 12.99 -30.54
CA ASP A 244 -4.61 13.73 -29.30
C ASP A 244 -4.57 15.26 -29.53
N ASP A 245 -3.96 15.71 -30.63
CA ASP A 245 -3.90 17.13 -31.00
C ASP A 245 -5.28 17.69 -31.38
N ALA A 246 -6.09 16.91 -32.11
CA ALA A 246 -7.44 17.33 -32.46
C ALA A 246 -8.32 17.38 -31.21
N PHE A 247 -8.20 16.39 -30.34
CA PHE A 247 -8.94 16.32 -29.09
C PHE A 247 -8.60 17.48 -28.17
N ALA A 248 -7.30 17.80 -28.02
CA ALA A 248 -6.84 18.94 -27.24
C ALA A 248 -7.43 20.25 -27.76
N LYS A 249 -7.44 20.46 -29.08
CA LYS A 249 -8.04 21.66 -29.71
C LYS A 249 -9.54 21.75 -29.46
N LEU A 250 -10.26 20.62 -29.48
CA LEU A 250 -11.70 20.58 -29.24
C LEU A 250 -12.07 20.98 -27.80
N ILE A 251 -11.24 20.63 -26.82
CA ILE A 251 -11.48 20.93 -25.40
C ILE A 251 -10.84 22.25 -24.91
N GLU A 252 -9.93 22.85 -25.69
CA GLU A 252 -9.19 24.08 -25.34
C GLU A 252 -10.05 25.37 -25.30
N HIS A 253 -11.29 25.36 -25.77
CA HIS A 253 -12.18 26.53 -25.76
C HIS A 253 -12.77 26.88 -24.38
N ARG A 254 -11.97 26.85 -23.30
CA ARG A 254 -12.26 27.56 -22.05
C ARG A 254 -11.55 28.90 -22.06
N PRO A 255 -12.26 30.05 -22.19
CA PRO A 255 -11.64 31.33 -21.93
C PRO A 255 -11.16 31.34 -20.47
N ALA A 256 -9.87 31.57 -20.26
CA ALA A 256 -9.33 31.77 -18.92
C ALA A 256 -10.05 32.97 -18.28
N THR A 257 -10.95 32.71 -17.33
CA THR A 257 -11.47 33.77 -16.47
C THR A 257 -10.29 34.33 -15.68
N LYS A 258 -10.03 35.64 -15.86
CA LYS A 258 -8.87 36.40 -15.35
C LYS A 258 -8.64 36.34 -13.83
N THR A 259 -9.42 35.59 -13.06
CA THR A 259 -9.49 35.70 -11.60
C THR A 259 -8.69 34.65 -10.83
N GLU A 260 -8.11 33.63 -11.46
CA GLU A 260 -7.35 32.60 -10.73
C GLU A 260 -5.98 32.33 -11.35
N LEU A 261 -4.99 33.17 -11.00
CA LEU A 261 -3.60 33.01 -11.45
C LEU A 261 -2.83 31.89 -10.70
N ALA A 262 -3.48 31.16 -9.79
CA ALA A 262 -2.84 30.17 -8.93
C ALA A 262 -3.44 28.75 -9.00
N SER A 263 -4.59 28.55 -9.63
CA SER A 263 -5.11 27.22 -9.94
C SER A 263 -4.67 26.87 -11.36
N ARG A 264 -3.52 26.19 -11.50
CA ARG A 264 -3.32 25.36 -12.70
C ARG A 264 -4.46 24.35 -12.70
N VAL A 265 -5.57 24.66 -13.37
CA VAL A 265 -6.58 23.68 -13.73
C VAL A 265 -5.81 22.65 -14.54
N GLU A 266 -5.54 21.51 -13.91
CA GLU A 266 -4.97 20.35 -14.55
C GLU A 266 -5.85 20.07 -15.77
N ARG A 267 -5.35 20.39 -16.97
CA ARG A 267 -6.12 20.23 -18.20
C ARG A 267 -6.41 18.75 -18.34
N SER A 268 -7.68 18.38 -18.41
CA SER A 268 -8.03 16.98 -18.54
C SER A 268 -7.53 16.44 -19.88
N SER A 269 -6.83 15.30 -19.83
CA SER A 269 -6.25 14.69 -21.01
C SER A 269 -7.21 13.66 -21.62
N LYS A 270 -7.04 13.35 -22.91
CA LYS A 270 -7.79 12.26 -23.57
C LYS A 270 -7.78 10.95 -22.76
N PRO A 271 -6.63 10.48 -22.21
CA PRO A 271 -6.61 9.33 -21.31
C PRO A 271 -7.53 9.46 -20.09
N GLN A 272 -7.64 10.64 -19.47
CA GLN A 272 -8.53 10.85 -18.33
C GLN A 272 -10.00 10.74 -18.71
N TYR A 273 -10.40 11.18 -19.91
CA TYR A 273 -11.79 11.06 -20.37
C TYR A 273 -12.12 9.60 -20.69
N LEU A 274 -11.21 8.89 -21.37
CA LEU A 274 -11.34 7.46 -21.61
C LEU A 274 -11.47 6.68 -20.29
N GLU A 275 -10.63 6.99 -19.30
CA GLU A 275 -10.70 6.37 -17.97
C GLU A 275 -12.04 6.66 -17.28
N GLN A 276 -12.54 7.90 -17.32
CA GLN A 276 -13.84 8.24 -16.73
C GLN A 276 -15.01 7.51 -17.40
N ILE A 277 -14.98 7.37 -18.73
CA ILE A 277 -16.00 6.61 -19.48
C ILE A 277 -15.90 5.11 -19.16
N ASP A 278 -14.69 4.55 -19.08
CA ASP A 278 -14.46 3.14 -18.71
C ASP A 278 -15.00 2.86 -17.29
N GLN A 279 -14.78 3.76 -16.33
CA GLN A 279 -15.35 3.65 -14.99
C GLN A 279 -16.88 3.74 -15.01
N LEU A 280 -17.48 4.63 -15.80
CA LEU A 280 -18.95 4.73 -15.94
C LEU A 280 -19.55 3.46 -16.55
N GLN A 281 -18.90 2.88 -17.56
CA GLN A 281 -19.34 1.62 -18.14
C GLN A 281 -19.31 0.49 -17.11
N ALA A 282 -18.26 0.42 -16.29
CA ALA A 282 -18.17 -0.55 -15.21
C ALA A 282 -19.27 -0.33 -14.15
N ILE A 283 -19.49 0.91 -13.71
CA ILE A 283 -20.58 1.26 -12.78
C ILE A 283 -21.94 0.82 -13.34
N ALA A 284 -22.20 1.07 -14.63
CA ALA A 284 -23.43 0.66 -15.29
C ALA A 284 -23.61 -0.87 -15.30
N ARG A 285 -22.54 -1.63 -15.59
CA ARG A 285 -22.55 -3.10 -15.56
C ARG A 285 -22.76 -3.67 -14.16
N ILE A 286 -22.19 -3.03 -13.14
CA ILE A 286 -22.34 -3.43 -11.74
C ILE A 286 -23.80 -3.26 -11.27
N GLY A 287 -24.51 -2.28 -11.82
CA GLY A 287 -25.95 -2.09 -11.61
C GLY A 287 -26.33 -1.59 -10.20
N HIS A 288 -25.35 -1.16 -9.40
CA HIS A 288 -25.60 -0.49 -8.13
C HIS A 288 -24.47 0.48 -7.80
N GLY A 289 -24.78 1.49 -6.99
CA GLY A 289 -23.86 2.58 -6.67
C GLY A 289 -24.47 3.53 -5.64
N TRP A 290 -23.65 4.44 -5.14
CA TRP A 290 -24.07 5.46 -4.18
C TRP A 290 -23.32 6.76 -4.43
N THR A 291 -23.83 7.84 -3.86
CA THR A 291 -23.16 9.14 -3.84
C THR A 291 -22.64 9.45 -2.45
N SER A 292 -21.56 10.22 -2.37
CA SER A 292 -21.06 10.78 -1.11
C SER A 292 -20.69 12.25 -1.32
N ARG A 293 -20.85 13.06 -0.27
CA ARG A 293 -20.35 14.45 -0.24
C ARG A 293 -19.10 14.52 0.62
N ARG A 294 -17.95 14.84 0.02
CA ARG A 294 -16.66 14.98 0.70
C ARG A 294 -15.91 16.20 0.16
N GLY A 295 -15.34 17.02 1.04
CA GLY A 295 -14.62 18.24 0.64
C GLY A 295 -15.45 19.21 -0.21
N GLY A 296 -16.77 19.26 0.00
CA GLY A 296 -17.70 20.08 -0.80
C GLY A 296 -18.00 19.55 -2.20
N ARG A 297 -17.45 18.38 -2.57
CA ARG A 297 -17.66 17.73 -3.88
C ARG A 297 -18.54 16.50 -3.72
N ILE A 298 -19.35 16.24 -4.75
CA ILE A 298 -20.14 15.01 -4.86
C ILE A 298 -19.34 14.00 -5.66
N GLN A 299 -19.27 12.78 -5.14
CA GLN A 299 -18.63 11.64 -5.76
C GLN A 299 -19.64 10.53 -5.95
N LEU A 300 -19.61 9.89 -7.12
CA LEU A 300 -20.33 8.68 -7.49
C LEU A 300 -19.41 7.48 -7.27
N HIS A 301 -19.90 6.50 -6.53
CA HIS A 301 -19.18 5.29 -6.18
C HIS A 301 -19.91 4.04 -6.62
N SER A 302 -19.14 3.01 -6.95
CA SER A 302 -19.62 1.64 -7.13
C SER A 302 -18.50 0.66 -6.82
N SER A 303 -18.86 -0.59 -6.57
CA SER A 303 -17.89 -1.64 -6.31
C SER A 303 -18.47 -3.03 -6.54
N ARG A 304 -17.63 -3.99 -6.92
CA ARG A 304 -17.98 -5.41 -7.05
C ARG A 304 -16.86 -6.30 -6.53
N SER A 305 -17.18 -7.55 -6.21
CA SER A 305 -16.17 -8.55 -5.89
C SER A 305 -15.62 -9.19 -7.15
N LEU A 306 -14.30 -9.39 -7.19
CA LEU A 306 -13.62 -10.21 -8.17
C LEU A 306 -13.52 -11.69 -7.74
N LEU A 307 -13.89 -11.99 -6.49
CA LEU A 307 -13.84 -13.35 -5.96
C LEU A 307 -14.87 -14.23 -6.68
N GLY A 308 -14.41 -15.37 -7.20
CA GLY A 308 -15.27 -16.35 -7.89
C GLY A 308 -15.69 -15.97 -9.31
N VAL A 309 -15.22 -14.84 -9.86
CA VAL A 309 -15.57 -14.40 -11.22
C VAL A 309 -15.11 -15.40 -12.30
N ASP A 310 -13.97 -16.05 -12.09
CA ASP A 310 -13.42 -17.09 -12.96
C ASP A 310 -13.91 -18.52 -12.61
N GLY A 311 -14.79 -18.63 -11.60
CA GLY A 311 -15.23 -19.89 -11.02
C GLY A 311 -14.11 -20.66 -10.32
N ALA A 312 -12.98 -20.02 -10.03
CA ALA A 312 -11.83 -20.66 -9.42
C ALA A 312 -11.93 -20.70 -7.89
N HIS A 313 -11.26 -21.71 -7.33
CA HIS A 313 -10.96 -21.84 -5.91
C HIS A 313 -9.45 -21.97 -5.74
N GLY A 314 -8.98 -21.73 -4.52
CA GLY A 314 -7.56 -21.78 -4.23
C GLY A 314 -7.23 -21.52 -2.78
N VAL A 315 -5.95 -21.27 -2.52
CA VAL A 315 -5.42 -21.01 -1.19
C VAL A 315 -4.83 -19.61 -1.12
N ILE A 316 -5.19 -18.84 -0.09
CA ILE A 316 -4.60 -17.55 0.25
C ILE A 316 -3.64 -17.74 1.43
N LEU A 317 -2.40 -17.31 1.27
CA LEU A 317 -1.36 -17.38 2.30
C LEU A 317 -1.24 -16.04 3.02
N ASP A 318 -2.17 -15.74 3.93
CA ASP A 318 -2.20 -14.48 4.67
C ASP A 318 -2.01 -14.70 6.17
N ALA A 319 -0.86 -14.26 6.69
CA ALA A 319 -0.52 -14.36 8.10
C ALA A 319 -1.48 -13.58 9.01
N THR A 320 -2.22 -12.60 8.51
CA THR A 320 -3.03 -11.66 9.30
C THR A 320 -4.54 -11.91 9.20
N ALA A 321 -4.96 -13.05 8.66
CA ALA A 321 -6.35 -13.29 8.30
C ALA A 321 -7.37 -13.30 9.46
N ASP A 322 -6.96 -13.74 10.65
CA ASP A 322 -7.81 -13.74 11.85
C ASP A 322 -8.08 -12.34 12.43
N VAL A 323 -7.23 -11.36 12.14
CA VAL A 323 -7.40 -9.96 12.58
C VAL A 323 -7.94 -9.02 11.51
N ASP A 324 -7.99 -9.45 10.24
CA ASP A 324 -8.55 -8.68 9.14
C ASP A 324 -10.04 -9.03 8.93
N PRO A 325 -11.00 -8.14 9.28
CA PRO A 325 -12.42 -8.42 9.13
C PRO A 325 -12.86 -8.60 7.68
N VAL A 326 -12.00 -8.29 6.69
CA VAL A 326 -12.33 -8.53 5.27
C VAL A 326 -12.71 -9.98 5.01
N TYR A 327 -12.10 -10.95 5.71
CA TYR A 327 -12.44 -12.36 5.53
C TYR A 327 -13.83 -12.71 6.10
N SER A 328 -14.30 -12.01 7.14
CA SER A 328 -15.65 -12.19 7.66
C SER A 328 -16.72 -11.79 6.65
N ILE A 329 -16.51 -10.69 5.93
CA ILE A 329 -17.42 -10.25 4.86
C ILE A 329 -17.26 -11.09 3.59
N MET A 330 -16.28 -11.99 3.52
CA MET A 330 -16.12 -12.98 2.44
C MET A 330 -16.50 -14.40 2.87
N SER A 331 -17.03 -14.61 4.09
CA SER A 331 -17.25 -15.92 4.73
C SER A 331 -18.14 -16.90 3.96
N ARG A 332 -18.91 -16.40 2.99
CA ARG A 332 -19.69 -17.25 2.06
C ARG A 332 -18.81 -18.05 1.10
N GLN A 333 -17.65 -17.50 0.75
CA GLN A 333 -16.74 -18.01 -0.28
C GLN A 333 -15.33 -18.28 0.27
N VAL A 334 -15.04 -17.92 1.52
CA VAL A 334 -13.71 -18.02 2.11
C VAL A 334 -13.77 -18.65 3.49
N ASP A 335 -12.92 -19.66 3.71
CA ASP A 335 -12.75 -20.34 4.99
C ASP A 335 -11.34 -20.07 5.55
N VAL A 336 -11.26 -19.41 6.70
CA VAL A 336 -9.99 -19.16 7.39
C VAL A 336 -9.64 -20.36 8.27
N LEU A 337 -8.54 -21.06 7.94
CA LEU A 337 -8.09 -22.21 8.70
C LEU A 337 -7.45 -21.78 10.03
N PRO A 338 -7.69 -22.49 11.14
CA PRO A 338 -7.09 -22.14 12.43
C PRO A 338 -5.56 -22.29 12.39
N ARG A 339 -4.85 -21.31 12.92
CA ARG A 339 -3.38 -21.34 13.03
C ARG A 339 -2.93 -22.39 14.04
N PRO A 340 -1.99 -23.30 13.69
CA PRO A 340 -1.36 -24.18 14.67
C PRO A 340 -0.60 -23.35 15.73
N PRO A 341 -0.78 -23.62 17.03
CA PRO A 341 -0.12 -22.86 18.09
C PRO A 341 1.39 -23.19 18.14
N GLY A 342 2.17 -22.28 18.72
CA GLY A 342 3.59 -22.53 19.02
C GLY A 342 4.55 -22.45 17.82
N ILE A 343 4.11 -22.00 16.65
CA ILE A 343 5.01 -21.78 15.50
C ILE A 343 6.01 -20.65 15.79
N ARG A 344 5.56 -19.59 16.49
CA ARG A 344 6.35 -18.40 16.83
C ARG A 344 6.08 -17.93 18.25
N SER A 345 7.11 -17.35 18.85
CA SER A 345 7.09 -16.66 20.13
C SER A 345 7.81 -15.31 19.98
N TYR A 346 7.13 -14.24 20.38
CA TYR A 346 7.65 -12.88 20.36
C TYR A 346 8.01 -12.39 21.77
N ARG A 347 8.31 -13.33 22.69
CA ARG A 347 8.65 -13.03 24.10
C ARG A 347 9.87 -12.13 24.30
N ASN A 348 10.71 -11.99 23.28
CA ASN A 348 11.89 -11.12 23.27
C ASN A 348 11.61 -9.76 22.59
N VAL A 349 10.40 -9.53 22.10
CA VAL A 349 9.99 -8.26 21.48
C VAL A 349 9.29 -7.40 22.52
N THR A 350 9.67 -6.12 22.57
CA THR A 350 9.02 -5.12 23.42
C THR A 350 8.32 -4.09 22.53
N LEU A 351 7.02 -3.94 22.73
CA LEU A 351 6.19 -2.91 22.12
C LEU A 351 6.02 -1.75 23.10
N HIS A 352 6.71 -0.66 22.81
CA HIS A 352 6.65 0.62 23.51
C HIS A 352 5.52 1.47 22.91
N VAL A 353 4.43 1.64 23.64
CA VAL A 353 3.26 2.40 23.16
C VAL A 353 3.14 3.75 23.85
N SER A 354 2.81 4.78 23.05
CA SER A 354 2.46 6.10 23.55
C SER A 354 1.08 6.49 23.04
N TYR A 355 0.16 6.86 23.91
CA TYR A 355 -1.23 7.22 23.56
C TYR A 355 -1.45 8.74 23.53
N GLY A 356 -2.53 9.17 22.87
CA GLY A 356 -2.96 10.57 22.83
C GLY A 356 -2.39 11.39 21.67
N HIS A 357 -1.78 10.73 20.68
CA HIS A 357 -1.12 11.38 19.55
C HIS A 357 -2.05 11.55 18.35
N ARG A 358 -1.82 12.59 17.55
CA ARG A 358 -2.49 12.76 16.25
C ARG A 358 -1.64 12.12 15.16
N VAL A 359 -1.97 10.88 14.80
CA VAL A 359 -1.11 10.01 13.96
C VAL A 359 -1.59 9.89 12.50
N GLY A 360 -2.56 10.72 12.11
CA GLY A 360 -3.13 10.73 10.76
C GLY A 360 -2.26 11.45 9.73
N LYS A 361 -2.42 11.06 8.46
CA LYS A 361 -1.66 11.57 7.30
C LYS A 361 -1.71 13.10 7.19
N GLU A 362 -2.90 13.69 7.27
CA GLU A 362 -3.10 15.13 7.12
C GLU A 362 -2.39 15.93 8.21
N HIS A 363 -2.53 15.49 9.46
CA HIS A 363 -1.87 16.16 10.58
C HIS A 363 -0.35 16.07 10.48
N LEU A 364 0.19 14.87 10.21
CA LEU A 364 1.63 14.66 10.12
C LEU A 364 2.25 15.31 8.88
N ALA A 365 1.52 15.44 7.78
CA ALA A 365 2.00 16.19 6.61
C ALA A 365 2.36 17.65 6.98
N GLN A 366 1.67 18.24 7.94
CA GLN A 366 1.88 19.64 8.36
C GLN A 366 2.79 19.78 9.59
N HIS A 367 2.82 18.77 10.48
CA HIS A 367 3.45 18.88 11.80
C HIS A 367 4.61 17.90 12.04
N ALA A 368 4.94 17.03 11.07
CA ALA A 368 5.91 15.95 11.24
C ALA A 368 7.26 16.40 11.80
N ALA A 369 7.86 17.50 11.31
CA ALA A 369 9.16 17.95 11.78
C ALA A 369 9.17 18.29 13.29
N LYS A 370 8.07 18.87 13.79
CA LYS A 370 7.92 19.24 15.21
C LYS A 370 7.72 18.00 16.07
N GLU A 371 6.79 17.13 15.66
CA GLU A 371 6.47 15.89 16.38
C GLU A 371 7.66 14.92 16.39
N TRP A 372 8.34 14.77 15.25
CA TRP A 372 9.52 13.92 15.11
C TRP A 372 10.67 14.35 16.03
N ALA A 373 10.91 15.65 16.15
CA ALA A 373 11.97 16.16 17.03
C ALA A 373 11.73 15.87 18.52
N VAL A 374 10.46 15.68 18.94
CA VAL A 374 10.10 15.21 20.29
C VAL A 374 10.34 13.71 20.39
N VAL A 375 9.74 12.94 19.48
CA VAL A 375 9.84 11.48 19.43
C VAL A 375 11.30 11.02 19.40
N TRP A 376 12.08 11.51 18.44
CA TRP A 376 13.49 11.18 18.28
C TRP A 376 14.33 11.65 19.48
N GLY A 377 13.97 12.79 20.07
CA GLY A 377 14.60 13.29 21.30
C GLY A 377 14.45 12.33 22.48
N ASP A 378 13.31 11.63 22.56
CA ASP A 378 13.01 10.69 23.64
C ASP A 378 13.67 9.32 23.42
N VAL A 379 13.72 8.80 22.18
CA VAL A 379 14.17 7.43 21.91
C VAL A 379 15.61 7.30 21.41
N SER A 380 16.21 8.36 20.85
CA SER A 380 17.53 8.27 20.18
C SER A 380 18.66 7.76 21.07
N LYS A 381 18.63 8.06 22.38
CA LYS A 381 19.63 7.54 23.33
C LYS A 381 19.48 6.04 23.57
N GLN A 382 18.25 5.54 23.62
CA GLN A 382 17.94 4.12 23.82
C GLN A 382 18.20 3.29 22.55
N LEU A 383 18.15 3.95 21.40
CA LEU A 383 18.40 3.36 20.09
C LEU A 383 19.84 3.56 19.58
N ALA A 384 20.72 4.15 20.39
CA ALA A 384 22.10 4.38 20.00
C ALA A 384 22.81 3.05 19.67
N GLY A 385 23.42 2.98 18.49
CA GLY A 385 24.14 1.79 18.01
C GLY A 385 23.24 0.71 17.38
N LYS A 386 21.91 0.85 17.42
CA LYS A 386 20.98 -0.08 16.77
C LYS A 386 20.69 0.33 15.34
N ARG A 387 20.43 -0.65 14.48
CA ARG A 387 19.79 -0.39 13.18
C ARG A 387 18.28 -0.21 13.37
N VAL A 388 17.75 0.93 12.92
CA VAL A 388 16.35 1.32 13.16
C VAL A 388 15.60 1.51 11.85
N LEU A 389 14.41 0.94 11.75
CA LEU A 389 13.44 1.26 10.72
C LEU A 389 12.46 2.33 11.23
N VAL A 390 12.32 3.44 10.52
CA VAL A 390 11.27 4.43 10.75
C VAL A 390 10.24 4.28 9.64
N CYS A 391 9.03 3.86 10.00
CA CYS A 391 7.89 3.83 9.09
C CYS A 391 7.00 5.05 9.32
N ALA A 392 6.75 5.83 8.28
CA ALA A 392 5.92 7.03 8.37
C ALA A 392 4.94 7.16 7.18
N HIS A 393 4.12 8.21 7.20
CA HIS A 393 3.39 8.62 5.99
C HIS A 393 4.36 9.16 4.93
N LYS A 394 4.12 8.84 3.66
CA LYS A 394 4.94 9.34 2.53
C LYS A 394 5.07 10.87 2.53
N SER A 395 4.00 11.58 2.89
CA SER A 395 3.99 13.05 3.00
C SER A 395 4.78 13.60 4.20
N ALA A 396 5.03 12.78 5.22
CA ALA A 396 5.82 13.17 6.39
C ALA A 396 7.33 12.96 6.17
N LEU A 397 7.72 12.01 5.30
CA LEU A 397 9.14 11.67 5.04
C LEU A 397 10.02 12.88 4.73
N PRO A 398 9.66 13.81 3.81
CA PRO A 398 10.52 14.96 3.51
C PRO A 398 10.83 15.85 4.72
N SER A 399 9.96 15.83 5.74
CA SER A 399 10.14 16.62 6.96
C SER A 399 11.03 15.95 8.01
N ILE A 400 11.24 14.63 7.94
CA ILE A 400 11.94 13.84 8.97
C ILE A 400 13.23 13.20 8.46
N GLU A 401 13.35 12.90 7.18
CA GLU A 401 14.57 12.38 6.57
C GLU A 401 15.81 13.26 6.76
N PRO A 402 15.73 14.61 6.78
CA PRO A 402 16.89 15.45 7.09
C PRO A 402 17.50 15.23 8.48
N TYR A 403 16.79 14.51 9.38
CA TYR A 403 17.29 14.12 10.70
C TYR A 403 18.05 12.78 10.68
N ARG A 404 18.20 12.15 9.51
CA ARG A 404 18.90 10.86 9.36
C ARG A 404 20.34 10.96 9.86
N PRO A 405 20.78 10.09 10.77
CA PRO A 405 22.19 9.98 11.14
C PRO A 405 23.07 9.62 9.94
N ARG A 406 24.25 10.24 9.86
CA ARG A 406 25.20 10.01 8.75
C ARG A 406 25.83 8.63 8.72
N ASP A 407 25.74 7.88 9.82
CA ASP A 407 26.25 6.51 9.92
C ASP A 407 25.33 5.47 9.25
N GLY A 408 24.17 5.89 8.72
CA GLY A 408 23.23 5.00 8.05
C GLY A 408 22.48 4.05 8.99
N SER A 409 22.56 4.26 10.30
CA SER A 409 21.89 3.42 11.31
C SER A 409 20.36 3.50 11.25
N VAL A 410 19.79 4.56 10.67
CA VAL A 410 18.35 4.79 10.60
C VAL A 410 17.87 4.79 9.15
N HIS A 411 17.00 3.83 8.85
CA HIS A 411 16.30 3.73 7.57
C HIS A 411 14.93 4.39 7.70
N PHE A 412 14.56 5.21 6.73
CA PHE A 412 13.24 5.81 6.66
C PHE A 412 12.49 5.20 5.48
N ASP A 413 11.25 4.79 5.72
CA ASP A 413 10.35 4.38 4.67
C ASP A 413 8.89 4.66 5.06
N ASN A 414 7.96 4.27 4.20
CA ASN A 414 6.55 4.55 4.31
C ASN A 414 5.68 3.30 4.20
N TRP A 415 4.49 3.38 4.80
CA TRP A 415 3.52 2.29 4.87
C TRP A 415 3.29 1.56 3.53
N GLY A 416 3.17 2.30 2.42
CA GLY A 416 2.91 1.70 1.10
C GLY A 416 4.12 1.01 0.44
N ASN A 417 5.32 1.12 1.00
CA ASN A 417 6.55 0.60 0.40
C ASN A 417 7.21 -0.51 1.24
N LEU A 418 6.73 -0.76 2.46
CA LEU A 418 7.25 -1.83 3.33
C LEU A 418 6.76 -3.22 2.92
N ASP A 419 5.57 -3.31 2.34
CA ASP A 419 4.98 -4.59 1.96
C ASP A 419 5.78 -5.28 0.86
N GLY A 420 6.05 -6.59 1.04
CA GLY A 420 6.77 -7.46 0.10
C GLY A 420 8.26 -7.11 -0.12
N LYS A 421 8.85 -6.20 0.69
CA LYS A 421 10.29 -5.91 0.67
C LYS A 421 10.97 -6.45 1.92
N ASN A 422 12.25 -6.80 1.80
CA ASN A 422 13.02 -7.46 2.86
C ASN A 422 14.27 -6.67 3.29
N ASP A 423 14.38 -5.41 2.86
CA ASP A 423 15.59 -4.57 3.02
C ASP A 423 15.91 -4.26 4.50
N TRP A 424 14.93 -4.44 5.40
CA TRP A 424 15.03 -4.08 6.82
C TRP A 424 15.17 -5.27 7.77
N ASN A 425 15.39 -6.50 7.26
CA ASN A 425 15.46 -7.71 8.07
C ASN A 425 16.56 -7.69 9.16
N SER A 426 17.53 -6.78 9.05
CA SER A 426 18.64 -6.57 9.99
C SER A 426 18.38 -5.44 10.99
N CYS A 427 17.26 -4.72 10.87
CA CYS A 427 16.90 -3.69 11.84
C CYS A 427 16.51 -4.33 13.17
N GLU A 428 17.06 -3.78 14.25
CA GLU A 428 16.87 -4.22 15.63
C GLU A 428 15.73 -3.50 16.33
N ALA A 429 15.31 -2.36 15.77
CA ALA A 429 14.18 -1.61 16.26
C ALA A 429 13.35 -1.02 15.12
N ALA A 430 12.08 -0.72 15.42
CA ALA A 430 11.20 0.04 14.54
C ALA A 430 10.54 1.21 15.28
N ILE A 431 10.33 2.32 14.58
CA ILE A 431 9.51 3.46 15.01
C ILE A 431 8.37 3.60 14.00
N LEU A 432 7.14 3.42 14.46
CA LEU A 432 5.92 3.60 13.68
C LEU A 432 5.40 5.02 13.93
N PHE A 433 5.77 5.94 13.03
CA PHE A 433 5.49 7.37 13.11
C PHE A 433 4.27 7.75 12.27
N GLY A 434 3.09 7.48 12.84
CA GLY A 434 1.81 7.62 12.15
C GLY A 434 1.10 6.26 12.04
N LEU A 435 -0.18 6.25 11.71
CA LEU A 435 -0.93 5.04 11.37
C LEU A 435 -1.54 5.15 9.97
N PRO A 436 -1.57 4.06 9.18
CA PRO A 436 -2.08 4.05 7.81
C PRO A 436 -3.60 3.95 7.76
N TYR A 437 -4.30 5.03 8.16
CA TYR A 437 -5.76 5.07 8.05
C TYR A 437 -6.21 5.04 6.58
N LEU A 438 -7.26 4.26 6.32
CA LEU A 438 -8.00 4.30 5.06
C LEU A 438 -8.82 5.59 4.95
N ASP A 439 -9.15 5.96 3.72
CA ASP A 439 -10.23 6.92 3.48
C ASP A 439 -11.55 6.30 3.99
N ASP A 440 -12.47 7.12 4.48
CA ASP A 440 -13.71 6.63 5.08
C ASP A 440 -14.59 5.90 4.06
N ILE A 441 -14.45 6.21 2.76
CA ILE A 441 -15.16 5.56 1.66
C ILE A 441 -14.69 4.13 1.42
N GLU A 442 -13.40 3.85 1.60
CA GLU A 442 -12.80 2.58 1.18
C GLU A 442 -13.35 1.36 1.93
N PRO A 443 -13.55 1.40 3.27
CA PRO A 443 -14.27 0.34 3.98
C PRO A 443 -15.70 0.10 3.45
N ALA A 444 -16.41 1.15 3.02
CA ALA A 444 -17.74 1.01 2.44
C ALA A 444 -17.69 0.34 1.07
N GLN A 445 -16.73 0.73 0.22
CA GLN A 445 -16.50 0.09 -1.07
C GLN A 445 -16.15 -1.40 -0.91
N ARG A 446 -15.27 -1.76 0.03
CA ARG A 446 -14.94 -3.17 0.30
C ARG A 446 -16.15 -3.96 0.79
N PHE A 447 -16.95 -3.39 1.70
CA PHE A 447 -18.16 -4.05 2.18
C PHE A 447 -19.17 -4.29 1.04
N ILE A 448 -19.46 -3.26 0.25
CA ILE A 448 -20.42 -3.31 -0.86
C ILE A 448 -19.93 -4.24 -1.97
N ALA A 449 -18.62 -4.29 -2.24
CA ALA A 449 -18.04 -5.23 -3.20
C ALA A 449 -18.44 -6.68 -2.89
N HIS A 450 -18.36 -7.09 -1.62
CA HIS A 450 -18.57 -8.48 -1.20
C HIS A 450 -20.01 -8.80 -0.76
N GLN A 451 -20.73 -7.83 -0.21
CA GLN A 451 -22.09 -8.01 0.31
C GLN A 451 -23.17 -7.48 -0.65
N GLY A 452 -22.77 -6.80 -1.73
CA GLY A 452 -23.67 -6.17 -2.70
C GLY A 452 -24.26 -4.86 -2.20
N ARG A 453 -25.27 -4.38 -2.94
CA ARG A 453 -26.00 -3.14 -2.68
C ARG A 453 -26.49 -3.06 -1.23
N GLN A 454 -26.20 -1.93 -0.58
CA GLN A 454 -26.70 -1.60 0.76
C GLN A 454 -27.86 -0.60 0.69
N SER A 455 -28.56 -0.42 1.81
CA SER A 455 -29.68 0.52 1.93
C SER A 455 -29.25 1.89 2.46
N ASP A 456 -30.13 2.89 2.36
CA ASP A 456 -29.88 4.20 2.96
C ASP A 456 -29.79 4.11 4.49
N GLU A 457 -30.51 3.18 5.14
CA GLU A 457 -30.37 2.95 6.59
C GLU A 457 -28.95 2.49 6.95
N TRP A 458 -28.31 1.67 6.10
CA TRP A 458 -26.93 1.26 6.30
C TRP A 458 -25.99 2.48 6.26
N PHE A 459 -26.14 3.37 5.30
CA PHE A 459 -25.35 4.60 5.23
C PHE A 459 -25.64 5.57 6.38
N SER A 460 -26.85 5.55 6.94
CA SER A 460 -27.24 6.34 8.11
C SER A 460 -26.62 5.86 9.44
N GLY A 461 -26.00 4.68 9.45
CA GLY A 461 -25.25 4.14 10.60
C GLY A 461 -25.71 2.77 11.09
N ASN A 462 -26.79 2.19 10.54
CA ASN A 462 -27.21 0.83 10.88
C ASN A 462 -26.34 -0.23 10.18
N ARG A 463 -25.10 -0.35 10.64
CA ARG A 463 -24.03 -1.13 9.99
C ARG A 463 -23.55 -2.33 10.82
N LYS A 464 -24.42 -2.86 11.69
CA LYS A 464 -24.11 -4.07 12.46
C LYS A 464 -23.92 -5.24 11.50
N TYR A 465 -22.82 -5.97 11.67
CA TYR A 465 -22.52 -7.16 10.87
C TYR A 465 -21.81 -8.20 11.73
N GLU A 466 -22.39 -9.40 11.81
CA GLU A 466 -21.90 -10.48 12.67
C GLU A 466 -21.61 -9.99 14.11
N LYS A 467 -20.36 -10.13 14.56
CA LYS A 467 -19.87 -9.70 15.88
C LYS A 467 -19.56 -8.20 15.97
N HIS A 468 -19.55 -7.48 14.85
CA HIS A 468 -19.18 -6.07 14.79
C HIS A 468 -20.43 -5.19 14.94
N THR A 469 -20.40 -4.27 15.91
CA THR A 469 -21.46 -3.28 16.11
C THR A 469 -21.58 -2.31 14.93
N ASP A 470 -20.44 -1.98 14.32
CA ASP A 470 -20.35 -1.23 13.07
C ASP A 470 -19.18 -1.80 12.25
N ILE A 471 -19.49 -2.36 11.08
CA ILE A 471 -18.50 -3.01 10.23
C ILE A 471 -17.54 -2.02 9.56
N ARG A 472 -17.95 -0.76 9.33
CA ARG A 472 -17.14 0.22 8.60
C ARG A 472 -15.89 0.63 9.39
N PRO A 473 -15.97 1.03 10.68
CA PRO A 473 -14.80 1.22 11.53
C PRO A 473 -13.99 -0.06 11.72
N ALA A 474 -14.64 -1.22 11.86
CA ALA A 474 -13.93 -2.49 12.05
C ALA A 474 -13.02 -2.84 10.86
N LEU A 475 -13.48 -2.66 9.63
CA LEU A 475 -12.66 -2.84 8.42
C LEU A 475 -11.49 -1.85 8.38
N GLY A 476 -11.70 -0.60 8.80
CA GLY A 476 -10.65 0.42 8.90
C GLY A 476 -9.58 0.06 9.95
N ASP A 477 -10.01 -0.27 11.17
CA ASP A 477 -9.13 -0.67 12.27
C ASP A 477 -8.37 -1.96 11.95
N GLY A 478 -9.03 -2.93 11.30
CA GLY A 478 -8.44 -4.18 10.83
C GLY A 478 -7.33 -3.95 9.80
N PHE A 479 -7.55 -3.05 8.84
CA PHE A 479 -6.51 -2.66 7.89
C PHE A 479 -5.29 -2.05 8.59
N VAL A 480 -5.52 -1.11 9.52
CA VAL A 480 -4.42 -0.49 10.29
C VAL A 480 -3.65 -1.54 11.07
N ALA A 481 -4.34 -2.43 11.78
CA ALA A 481 -3.74 -3.52 12.55
C ALA A 481 -2.88 -4.44 11.66
N ARG A 482 -3.42 -4.88 10.54
CA ARG A 482 -2.72 -5.71 9.56
C ARG A 482 -1.46 -5.02 9.04
N SER A 483 -1.55 -3.77 8.58
CA SER A 483 -0.40 -3.02 8.07
C SER A 483 0.68 -2.83 9.14
N VAL A 484 0.30 -2.58 10.39
CA VAL A 484 1.24 -2.46 11.52
C VAL A 484 1.96 -3.79 11.78
N VAL A 485 1.23 -4.90 11.87
CA VAL A 485 1.82 -6.24 12.07
C VAL A 485 2.75 -6.60 10.93
N GLN A 486 2.36 -6.31 9.68
CA GLN A 486 3.20 -6.55 8.51
C GLN A 486 4.47 -5.70 8.56
N ALA A 487 4.39 -4.41 8.89
CA ALA A 487 5.55 -3.53 9.03
C ALA A 487 6.52 -3.99 10.12
N ILE A 488 6.00 -4.39 11.29
CA ILE A 488 6.82 -4.95 12.38
C ILE A 488 7.56 -6.21 11.90
N ASN A 489 6.87 -7.12 11.19
CA ASN A 489 7.48 -8.34 10.67
C ASN A 489 8.43 -8.11 9.47
N ARG A 490 8.76 -6.86 9.11
CA ARG A 490 9.85 -6.55 8.16
C ARG A 490 11.22 -6.46 8.83
N ILE A 491 11.29 -6.30 10.15
CA ILE A 491 12.56 -6.22 10.91
C ILE A 491 12.98 -7.58 11.46
N GLN A 492 14.08 -7.65 12.22
CA GLN A 492 14.71 -8.91 12.63
C GLN A 492 13.83 -9.87 13.43
N CYS A 493 12.78 -9.37 14.08
CA CYS A 493 11.85 -10.21 14.85
C CYS A 493 11.14 -11.27 13.98
N ARG A 494 11.16 -11.13 12.65
CA ARG A 494 10.63 -12.13 11.70
C ARG A 494 11.37 -13.46 11.66
N ASN A 495 12.58 -13.57 12.21
CA ASN A 495 13.39 -14.79 12.10
C ASN A 495 13.30 -15.59 13.40
N ALA A 496 13.03 -16.89 13.29
CA ALA A 496 13.08 -17.80 14.42
C ALA A 496 14.54 -18.11 14.77
N THR A 497 14.90 -18.08 16.05
CA THR A 497 16.26 -18.33 16.54
C THR A 497 16.42 -19.68 17.23
N ASP A 498 15.33 -20.36 17.54
CA ASP A 498 15.30 -21.65 18.22
C ASP A 498 14.02 -22.45 17.91
N ALA A 499 13.92 -23.67 18.45
CA ALA A 499 12.81 -24.59 18.22
C ALA A 499 11.49 -24.15 18.88
N ASP A 500 11.54 -23.24 19.86
CA ASP A 500 10.36 -22.64 20.48
C ASP A 500 9.80 -21.47 19.64
N GLY A 501 10.43 -21.16 18.50
CA GLY A 501 10.02 -20.10 17.60
C GLY A 501 10.32 -18.69 18.12
N ASN A 502 11.24 -18.54 19.08
CA ASN A 502 11.64 -17.23 19.58
C ASN A 502 12.35 -16.42 18.51
N CYS A 503 12.48 -15.12 18.73
CA CYS A 503 13.25 -14.22 17.87
C CYS A 503 14.29 -13.43 18.65
N LYS A 504 15.16 -12.73 17.92
CA LYS A 504 16.12 -11.80 18.52
C LYS A 504 15.42 -10.66 19.29
N PRO A 505 16.03 -10.13 20.36
CA PRO A 505 15.51 -8.97 21.08
C PRO A 505 15.23 -7.81 20.14
N THR A 506 14.02 -7.25 20.20
CA THR A 506 13.57 -6.22 19.24
C THR A 506 12.71 -5.19 19.95
N ASP A 507 12.96 -3.91 19.68
CA ASP A 507 12.16 -2.81 20.25
C ASP A 507 11.29 -2.15 19.19
N ILE A 508 10.00 -1.98 19.47
CA ILE A 508 9.05 -1.33 18.58
C ILE A 508 8.46 -0.14 19.32
N TYR A 509 8.56 1.06 18.74
CA TYR A 509 8.01 2.28 19.28
C TYR A 509 6.83 2.73 18.42
N MET A 510 5.65 2.86 19.02
CA MET A 510 4.43 3.18 18.30
C MET A 510 3.66 4.31 18.97
N LEU A 511 3.32 5.32 18.16
CA LEU A 511 2.41 6.38 18.55
C LEU A 511 0.98 5.96 18.24
N LEU A 512 0.08 6.15 19.19
CA LEU A 512 -1.33 5.77 19.09
C LEU A 512 -2.24 6.96 19.38
N PRO A 513 -3.42 7.03 18.75
CA PRO A 513 -4.46 7.96 19.15
C PRO A 513 -4.99 7.60 20.55
N SER A 514 -5.73 8.52 21.15
CA SER A 514 -6.56 8.19 22.31
C SER A 514 -7.80 7.38 21.86
N GLY A 515 -8.39 6.64 22.80
CA GLY A 515 -9.65 5.92 22.56
C GLY A 515 -9.48 4.48 22.03
N THR A 516 -10.57 3.96 21.45
CA THR A 516 -10.75 2.54 21.12
C THR A 516 -9.86 2.07 19.98
N THR A 517 -9.62 2.88 18.95
CA THR A 517 -8.77 2.52 17.80
C THR A 517 -7.35 2.14 18.24
N GLY A 518 -6.73 2.93 19.13
CA GLY A 518 -5.39 2.63 19.63
C GLY A 518 -5.34 1.29 20.39
N GLN A 519 -6.38 1.00 21.18
CA GLN A 519 -6.51 -0.27 21.91
C GLN A 519 -6.75 -1.45 20.97
N ALA A 520 -7.58 -1.28 19.93
CA ALA A 520 -7.86 -2.30 18.93
C ALA A 520 -6.59 -2.72 18.17
N VAL A 521 -5.76 -1.75 17.78
CA VAL A 521 -4.47 -2.02 17.12
C VAL A 521 -3.53 -2.80 18.04
N VAL A 522 -3.39 -2.40 19.32
CA VAL A 522 -2.54 -3.13 20.28
C VAL A 522 -3.06 -4.54 20.53
N HIS A 523 -4.37 -4.72 20.65
CA HIS A 523 -4.98 -6.03 20.83
C HIS A 523 -4.69 -6.95 19.63
N ALA A 524 -4.85 -6.45 18.42
CA ALA A 524 -4.56 -7.21 17.21
C ALA A 524 -3.06 -7.59 17.11
N ILE A 525 -2.14 -6.69 17.50
CA ILE A 525 -0.71 -7.01 17.58
C ILE A 525 -0.46 -8.15 18.58
N GLN A 526 -1.08 -8.10 19.76
CA GLN A 526 -0.90 -9.16 20.77
C GLN A 526 -1.45 -10.51 20.32
N GLN A 527 -2.54 -10.53 19.54
CA GLN A 527 -3.07 -11.74 18.92
C GLN A 527 -2.11 -12.30 17.85
N GLN A 528 -1.55 -11.43 17.00
CA GLN A 528 -0.63 -11.82 15.93
C GLN A 528 0.79 -12.14 16.38
N MET A 529 1.20 -11.59 17.52
CA MET A 529 2.54 -11.72 18.06
C MET A 529 2.52 -12.31 19.47
N PRO A 530 2.24 -13.62 19.63
CA PRO A 530 2.14 -14.26 20.93
C PRO A 530 3.37 -14.03 21.80
N GLY A 531 3.15 -13.59 23.05
CA GLY A 531 4.20 -13.34 24.03
C GLY A 531 4.88 -11.97 23.95
N ILE A 532 4.50 -11.09 23.00
CA ILE A 532 5.04 -9.73 22.93
C ILE A 532 4.84 -8.97 24.25
N ARG A 533 5.88 -8.26 24.70
CA ARG A 533 5.85 -7.49 25.95
C ARG A 533 5.38 -6.07 25.67
N LEU A 534 4.36 -5.61 26.40
CA LEU A 534 3.90 -4.23 26.33
C LEU A 534 4.66 -3.36 27.34
N ALA A 535 5.19 -2.23 26.89
CA ALA A 535 5.82 -1.22 27.73
C ALA A 535 5.15 0.13 27.51
N ASN A 536 4.88 0.87 28.59
CA ASN A 536 4.35 2.22 28.50
C ASN A 536 5.49 3.19 28.16
N TRP A 537 5.33 3.95 27.07
CA TRP A 537 6.27 4.97 26.64
C TRP A 537 5.57 6.33 26.61
N LEU A 538 5.98 7.22 27.51
CA LEU A 538 5.40 8.55 27.66
C LEU A 538 6.10 9.59 26.77
N SER A 539 6.04 9.40 25.45
CA SER A 539 6.56 10.37 24.48
C SER A 539 5.93 11.74 24.70
N GLY A 540 6.74 12.78 24.91
CA GLY A 540 6.26 14.16 25.09
C GLY A 540 5.67 14.52 26.46
N ALA A 541 5.60 13.60 27.45
CA ALA A 541 5.08 13.91 28.79
C ALA A 541 6.02 14.83 29.60
N THR A 542 7.31 14.84 29.27
CA THR A 542 8.22 15.90 29.71
C THR A 542 8.34 16.95 28.61
N LYS A 543 8.09 18.23 28.93
CA LYS A 543 8.37 19.41 28.09
C LYS A 543 9.87 19.56 27.77
N ARG A 544 10.51 18.55 27.19
CA ARG A 544 11.87 18.66 26.67
C ARG A 544 11.78 19.43 25.37
N LYS A 545 12.58 20.50 25.26
CA LYS A 545 12.67 21.29 24.04
C LYS A 545 13.03 20.35 22.88
N ALA A 546 12.18 20.29 21.87
CA ALA A 546 12.42 19.58 20.62
C ALA A 546 13.85 19.82 20.13
N ARG A 547 14.58 18.74 19.84
CA ARG A 547 15.96 18.86 19.33
C ARG A 547 15.87 19.36 17.89
N LYS A 548 16.11 20.66 17.69
CA LYS A 548 16.19 21.26 16.35
C LYS A 548 17.32 20.59 15.56
N VAL A 549 17.14 20.39 14.25
CA VAL A 549 18.27 20.06 13.35
C VAL A 549 19.39 21.07 13.64
N PRO A 550 20.62 20.61 13.93
CA PRO A 550 21.72 21.54 14.14
C PRO A 550 21.84 22.48 12.94
N THR A 551 21.81 23.79 13.19
CA THR A 551 21.87 24.82 12.13
C THR A 551 23.08 24.65 11.21
N GLU A 552 24.14 24.05 11.74
CA GLU A 552 25.38 23.68 11.04
C GLU A 552 25.15 22.65 9.93
N VAL A 553 24.27 21.66 10.17
CA VAL A 553 23.90 20.63 9.17
C VAL A 553 23.08 21.26 8.06
N LYS A 554 22.09 22.10 8.41
CA LYS A 554 21.28 22.83 7.42
C LYS A 554 22.15 23.67 6.47
N LEU A 555 23.19 24.32 7.00
CA LEU A 555 24.10 25.13 6.21
C LEU A 555 24.95 24.28 5.25
N THR A 556 25.48 23.14 5.72
CA THR A 556 26.29 22.26 4.86
C THR A 556 25.45 21.64 3.76
N ASP A 557 24.23 21.18 4.08
CA ASP A 557 23.35 20.50 3.11
C ASP A 557 22.88 21.48 2.02
N TYR A 558 22.61 22.74 2.40
CA TYR A 558 22.31 23.80 1.42
C TYR A 558 23.47 24.02 0.46
N PHE A 559 24.69 24.13 0.98
CA PHE A 559 25.87 24.38 0.16
C PHE A 559 26.39 23.17 -0.60
N GLU A 560 25.94 21.96 -0.29
CA GLU A 560 26.21 20.78 -1.11
C GLU A 560 25.59 20.94 -2.50
N THR A 561 24.34 21.42 -2.58
CA THR A 561 23.59 21.53 -3.84
C THR A 561 23.44 22.95 -4.39
N ALA A 562 23.85 23.98 -3.65
CA ALA A 562 23.76 25.37 -4.09
C ALA A 562 24.62 25.64 -5.35
N ASP A 563 24.17 26.52 -6.23
CA ASP A 563 24.94 26.94 -7.40
C ASP A 563 26.19 27.76 -7.00
N PRO A 564 27.26 27.78 -7.82
CA PRO A 564 28.39 28.68 -7.60
C PRO A 564 27.95 30.14 -7.59
N GLY A 565 28.46 30.92 -6.63
CA GLY A 565 28.10 32.33 -6.50
C GLY A 565 28.15 32.89 -5.08
N PRO A 566 27.91 34.20 -4.92
CA PRO A 566 27.82 34.85 -3.63
C PRO A 566 26.42 34.67 -3.02
N TYR A 567 26.36 34.44 -1.71
CA TYR A 567 25.14 34.33 -0.93
C TYR A 567 25.21 35.24 0.30
N THR A 568 24.28 36.17 0.42
CA THR A 568 24.18 37.05 1.58
C THR A 568 23.68 36.29 2.81
N LYS A 569 23.95 36.81 4.02
CA LYS A 569 23.39 36.26 5.26
C LYS A 569 21.86 36.22 5.22
N SER A 570 21.24 37.24 4.64
CA SER A 570 19.78 37.34 4.56
C SER A 570 19.17 36.27 3.66
N GLU A 571 19.79 35.97 2.52
CA GLU A 571 19.38 34.88 1.62
C GLU A 571 19.53 33.52 2.30
N ILE A 572 20.66 33.27 2.97
CA ILE A 572 20.88 32.02 3.72
C ILE A 572 19.90 31.88 4.88
N ALA A 573 19.64 32.94 5.64
CA ALA A 573 18.66 32.91 6.73
C ALA A 573 17.26 32.54 6.23
N LYS A 574 16.86 33.13 5.09
CA LYS A 574 15.58 32.88 4.44
C LYS A 574 15.51 31.45 3.87
N ALA A 575 16.54 31.00 3.17
CA ALA A 575 16.61 29.67 2.57
C ALA A 575 16.60 28.55 3.61
N LEU A 576 17.29 28.74 4.75
CA LEU A 576 17.38 27.73 5.81
C LEU A 576 16.23 27.81 6.83
N GLY A 577 15.40 28.85 6.76
CA GLY A 577 14.34 29.14 7.72
C GLY A 577 14.87 29.35 9.15
N ILE A 578 15.99 30.06 9.29
CA ILE A 578 16.64 30.31 10.58
C ILE A 578 16.61 31.80 10.93
N ASN A 579 16.50 32.12 12.22
CA ASN A 579 16.55 33.52 12.65
C ASN A 579 17.98 34.08 12.57
N SER A 580 18.09 35.40 12.41
CA SER A 580 19.36 36.12 12.27
C SER A 580 20.33 35.85 13.44
N SER A 581 19.80 35.75 14.66
CA SER A 581 20.60 35.46 15.86
C SER A 581 21.27 34.08 15.84
N SER A 582 20.65 33.07 15.21
CA SER A 582 21.21 31.72 15.08
C SER A 582 22.27 31.66 13.99
N LEU A 583 22.05 32.38 12.88
CA LEU A 583 23.03 32.53 11.81
C LEU A 583 24.26 33.29 12.31
N GLU A 584 24.09 34.34 13.13
CA GLU A 584 25.21 35.11 13.64
C GLU A 584 26.15 34.25 14.49
N ARG A 585 25.60 33.46 15.44
CA ARG A 585 26.38 32.51 16.26
C ARG A 585 27.18 31.51 15.41
N MET A 586 26.60 31.05 14.31
CA MET A 586 27.27 30.14 13.39
C MET A 586 28.40 30.83 12.64
N THR A 587 28.16 32.05 12.15
CA THR A 587 29.20 32.83 11.48
C THR A 587 30.34 33.23 12.41
N THR A 588 30.09 33.37 13.72
CA THR A 588 31.16 33.53 14.73
C THR A 588 32.08 32.32 14.76
N LYS A 589 31.54 31.08 14.68
CA LYS A 589 32.35 29.86 14.60
C LYS A 589 33.14 29.78 13.29
N LEU A 590 32.56 30.24 12.18
CA LEU A 590 33.21 30.25 10.86
C LEU A 590 34.38 31.24 10.76
N ARG A 591 34.39 32.29 11.59
CA ARG A 591 35.57 33.18 11.70
C ARG A 591 36.80 32.47 12.27
N GLN A 592 36.60 31.36 12.98
CA GLN A 592 37.68 30.49 13.42
C GLN A 592 37.94 29.46 12.32
N GLN A 593 38.99 29.68 11.52
CA GLN A 593 39.35 28.80 10.39
C GLN A 593 39.58 27.34 10.81
N SER A 594 39.96 27.09 12.07
CA SER A 594 40.15 25.74 12.62
C SER A 594 38.86 25.01 12.99
N SER A 595 37.69 25.66 12.92
CA SER A 595 36.41 25.06 13.32
C SER A 595 36.03 23.88 12.41
N ALA A 596 35.39 22.86 12.98
CA ALA A 596 34.92 21.71 12.22
C ALA A 596 33.89 22.08 11.13
N LEU A 597 33.14 23.17 11.35
CA LEU A 597 32.18 23.67 10.38
C LEU A 597 32.86 24.37 9.20
N ALA A 598 33.91 25.17 9.44
CA ALA A 598 34.66 25.83 8.38
C ALA A 598 35.30 24.80 7.44
N ARG A 599 35.94 23.76 7.99
CA ARG A 599 36.51 22.64 7.21
C ARG A 599 35.48 21.88 6.38
N LYS A 600 34.26 21.70 6.90
CA LYS A 600 33.17 21.05 6.16
C LYS A 600 32.68 21.91 4.99
N LEU A 601 32.57 23.22 5.17
CA LEU A 601 32.19 24.13 4.09
C LEU A 601 33.28 24.26 3.04
N GLU A 602 34.55 24.25 3.45
CA GLU A 602 35.70 24.24 2.55
C GLU A 602 35.72 23.00 1.64
N ALA A 603 35.30 21.84 2.14
CA ALA A 603 35.13 20.63 1.31
C ALA A 603 34.09 20.80 0.18
N TYR A 604 33.13 21.72 0.36
CA TYR A 604 32.16 22.13 -0.67
C TYR A 604 32.58 23.40 -1.41
N ARG A 605 33.85 23.83 -1.27
CA ARG A 605 34.42 25.06 -1.83
C ARG A 605 33.70 26.33 -1.41
N VAL A 606 33.18 26.34 -0.18
CA VAL A 606 32.48 27.48 0.39
C VAL A 606 33.36 28.24 1.36
N SER A 607 33.51 29.53 1.10
CA SER A 607 34.24 30.47 1.95
C SER A 607 33.30 31.49 2.57
N TYR A 608 33.49 31.80 3.85
CA TYR A 608 32.76 32.86 4.54
C TYR A 608 33.62 34.11 4.63
N HIS A 609 33.08 35.23 4.16
CA HIS A 609 33.75 36.53 4.15
C HIS A 609 33.06 37.48 5.11
N SER A 610 33.77 37.88 6.17
CA SER A 610 33.35 39.00 7.01
C SER A 610 34.16 40.24 6.67
N GLN A 611 33.53 41.25 6.07
CA GLN A 611 34.14 42.55 5.90
C GLN A 611 33.76 43.46 7.08
N THR A 612 34.72 44.25 7.60
CA THR A 612 34.49 45.23 8.67
C THR A 612 34.41 46.65 8.11
N GLY A 613 33.35 47.40 8.43
CA GLY A 613 33.14 48.80 8.04
C GLY A 613 31.66 49.19 7.88
N ARG A 614 31.32 50.49 7.98
CA ARG A 614 29.94 50.98 7.78
C ARG A 614 29.45 50.61 6.36
N GLY A 615 28.37 49.85 6.26
CA GLY A 615 27.70 49.50 5.00
C GLY A 615 28.17 48.19 4.31
N LYS A 616 29.07 47.41 4.91
CA LYS A 616 29.55 46.13 4.34
C LYS A 616 28.85 44.93 4.97
N GLU A 617 28.13 44.15 4.17
CA GLU A 617 27.43 42.93 4.61
C GLU A 617 28.35 41.70 4.48
N ALA A 618 28.30 40.79 5.45
CA ALA A 618 29.04 39.53 5.38
C ALA A 618 28.31 38.53 4.48
N TYR A 619 29.06 37.74 3.72
CA TYR A 619 28.51 36.83 2.70
C TYR A 619 29.32 35.53 2.62
N PHE A 620 28.72 34.53 2.00
CA PHE A 620 29.33 33.26 1.63
C PHE A 620 29.63 33.26 0.13
N THR A 621 30.70 32.60 -0.29
CA THR A 621 31.01 32.39 -1.71
C THR A 621 31.20 30.90 -1.93
N LYS A 622 30.46 30.30 -2.86
CA LYS A 622 30.71 28.94 -3.36
C LYS A 622 31.42 29.01 -4.71
N GLN A 623 32.54 28.30 -4.85
CA GLN A 623 33.30 28.20 -6.11
C GLN A 623 32.86 27.03 -6.97
#